data_AF-A0A953R8M2-F1
#
_entry.id   AF-A0A953R8M2-F1
#
_cell.length_a   1.000
_cell.length_b   1.000
_cell.length_c   1.000
_cell.angle_alpha   90.00
_cell.angle_beta   90.00
_cell.angle_gamma   90.00
#
_symmetry.space_group_name_H-M   'P 1'
#
loop_
_entity.id
_entity.type
_entity.pdbx_description
1 polymer ?
#
loop_
_entity_poly.entity_id
_entity_poly.type
_entity_poly.pdbx_seq_one_letter_code
_entity_poly.pdbx_strand_id
1 'polypeptide(L)' 'MRKITLSADEELIVRARERAKREKRSLNEAFQKWLEQYAGHPGPIMTPAQYEEFMRQFAHIRPGGPYTRDEMNER' A
#
# COMPACT_ATOMS: atom_id res chain seq x y z
N MET A 1 20.46 8.98 -6.03
CA MET A 1 19.17 9.73 -6.04
C MET A 1 19.40 11.13 -6.60
N ARG A 2 18.51 11.65 -7.45
CA ARG A 2 18.51 13.04 -7.91
C ARG A 2 17.60 13.87 -7.02
N LYS A 3 17.97 15.12 -6.72
CA LYS A 3 17.11 16.06 -5.98
C LYS A 3 16.12 16.70 -6.95
N ILE A 4 14.85 16.73 -6.57
CA ILE A 4 13.77 17.40 -7.29
C ILE A 4 13.24 18.50 -6.37
N THR A 5 13.09 19.72 -6.89
CA THR A 5 12.50 20.85 -6.16
C THR A 5 11.08 21.04 -6.66
N LEU A 6 10.11 21.07 -5.74
CA LEU A 6 8.69 21.24 -6.05
C LEU A 6 8.13 22.39 -5.21
N SER A 7 7.26 23.18 -5.83
CA SER A 7 6.50 24.20 -5.13
C SER A 7 5.16 23.62 -4.70
N ALA A 8 4.80 23.84 -3.45
CA ALA A 8 3.51 23.46 -2.88
C ALA A 8 3.10 24.52 -1.86
N ASP A 9 1.81 24.59 -1.58
CA ASP A 9 1.27 25.44 -0.53
C ASP A 9 1.89 25.08 0.84
N GLU A 10 2.23 26.09 1.65
CA GLU A 10 2.89 25.88 2.94
C GLU A 10 2.01 25.07 3.91
N GLU A 11 0.71 25.32 3.93
CA GLU A 11 -0.25 24.60 4.75
C GLU A 11 -0.37 23.13 4.31
N LEU A 12 -0.22 22.87 3.01
CA LEU A 12 -0.17 21.51 2.48
C LEU A 12 1.09 20.78 2.96
N ILE A 13 2.26 21.44 2.94
CA ILE A 13 3.52 20.85 3.41
C ILE A 13 3.44 20.50 4.90
N VAL A 14 2.87 21.39 5.72
CA VAL A 14 2.69 21.15 7.17
C VAL A 14 1.81 19.93 7.40
N ARG A 15 0.62 19.88 6.81
CA ARG A 15 -0.32 18.75 6.96
C ARG A 15 0.28 17.44 6.47
N ALA A 16 1.02 17.46 5.37
CA ALA A 16 1.69 16.27 4.84
C ALA A 16 2.78 15.76 5.79
N ARG A 17 3.55 16.65 6.43
CA ARG A 17 4.55 16.27 7.44
C ARG A 17 3.91 15.64 8.67
N GLU A 18 2.80 16.19 9.16
CA GLU A 18 2.07 15.62 10.30
C GLU A 18 1.55 14.21 9.99
N ARG A 19 0.98 14.02 8.79
CA ARG A 19 0.53 12.71 8.33
C ARG A 19 1.70 11.71 8.29
N ALA A 20 2.83 12.09 7.71
CA ALA A 20 4.00 11.23 7.64
C ALA A 20 4.51 10.83 9.04
N LYS A 21 4.54 11.78 9.99
CA LYS A 21 4.89 11.50 11.40
C LYS A 21 3.94 10.49 12.04
N ARG A 22 2.62 10.62 11.84
CA ARG A 22 1.62 9.64 12.33
C ARG A 22 1.87 8.25 11.77
N GLU A 23 2.29 8.17 10.52
CA GLU A 23 2.65 6.93 9.83
C GLU A 23 4.09 6.45 10.10
N LYS A 24 4.80 7.06 11.07
CA LYS A 24 6.20 6.78 11.44
C LYS A 24 7.17 6.76 10.25
N ARG A 25 6.97 7.67 9.27
CA ARG A 25 7.80 7.82 8.08
C ARG A 25 8.13 9.28 7.81
N SER A 26 9.18 9.55 7.05
CA SER A 26 9.47 10.90 6.58
C SER A 26 8.56 11.29 5.41
N LEU A 27 8.33 12.60 5.23
CA LEU A 27 7.61 13.11 4.06
C LEU A 27 8.32 12.72 2.76
N ASN A 28 9.66 12.65 2.77
CA ASN A 28 10.44 12.24 1.61
C ASN A 28 10.20 10.77 1.23
N GLU A 29 10.13 9.85 2.19
CA GLU A 29 9.80 8.45 1.93
C GLU A 29 8.38 8.28 1.40
N ALA A 30 7.41 9.02 1.97
CA ALA A 30 6.04 9.03 1.47
C ALA A 30 5.97 9.55 0.03
N PHE A 31 6.74 10.60 -0.27
CA PHE A 31 6.81 11.19 -1.60
C PHE A 31 7.50 10.27 -2.63
N GLN A 32 8.56 9.56 -2.24
CA GLN A 32 9.20 8.56 -3.10
C GLN A 32 8.22 7.44 -3.47
N LYS A 33 7.49 6.89 -2.49
CA LYS A 33 6.45 5.88 -2.75
C LYS A 33 5.34 6.39 -3.66
N TRP A 34 4.93 7.64 -3.46
CA TRP A 34 3.95 8.27 -4.34
C TRP A 34 4.49 8.41 -5.77
N LEU A 35 5.74 8.82 -5.96
CA LEU A 35 6.37 8.90 -7.28
C LEU A 35 6.45 7.53 -7.98
N GLU A 36 6.75 6.47 -7.24
CA GLU A 36 6.76 5.10 -7.78
C GLU A 36 5.36 4.73 -8.31
N GLN A 37 4.32 4.98 -7.51
CA GLN A 37 2.93 4.73 -7.91
C GLN A 37 2.50 5.63 -9.09
N TYR A 38 2.86 6.91 -9.05
CA TYR A 38 2.48 7.90 -10.06
C TYR A 38 3.16 7.66 -11.41
N ALA A 39 4.42 7.19 -11.41
CA ALA A 39 5.13 6.77 -12.61
C ALA A 39 4.52 5.51 -13.26
N GLY A 40 3.43 4.97 -12.68
CA GLY A 40 2.79 3.77 -13.17
C GLY A 40 3.70 2.56 -13.04
N HIS A 41 4.66 2.56 -12.10
CA HIS A 41 5.17 1.27 -11.65
C HIS A 41 3.98 0.56 -11.02
N PRO A 42 3.54 -0.58 -11.59
CA PRO A 42 2.64 -1.43 -10.86
C PRO A 42 3.42 -1.86 -9.62
N GLY A 43 3.26 -1.16 -8.50
CA GLY A 43 3.79 -1.61 -7.21
C GLY A 43 3.38 -3.07 -7.10
N PRO A 44 4.34 -3.97 -6.84
CA PRO A 44 4.44 -5.27 -7.52
C PRO A 44 3.05 -5.82 -7.80
N ILE A 45 2.51 -5.58 -9.02
CA ILE A 45 1.46 -6.46 -9.52
C ILE A 45 2.19 -7.78 -9.52
N MET A 46 1.84 -8.64 -8.55
CA MET A 46 2.40 -9.97 -8.51
C MET A 46 2.24 -10.51 -9.91
N THR A 47 3.37 -10.85 -10.54
CA THR A 47 3.28 -11.59 -11.79
C THR A 47 2.41 -12.82 -11.53
N PRO A 48 1.75 -13.38 -12.55
CA PRO A 48 0.97 -14.61 -12.36
C PRO A 48 1.74 -15.68 -11.56
N ALA A 49 3.06 -15.79 -11.78
CA ALA A 49 3.95 -16.67 -11.03
C ALA A 49 4.12 -16.29 -9.54
N GLN A 50 4.26 -15.00 -9.21
CA GLN A 50 4.34 -14.55 -7.82
C GLN A 50 3.00 -14.74 -7.08
N TYR A 51 1.89 -14.55 -7.79
CA TYR A 51 0.56 -14.80 -7.26
C TYR A 51 0.35 -16.29 -6.97
N GLU A 52 0.74 -17.16 -7.89
CA GLU A 52 0.69 -18.61 -7.69
C GLU A 52 1.57 -19.06 -6.51
N GLU A 53 2.79 -18.53 -6.38
CA GLU A 53 3.67 -18.84 -5.24
C GLU A 53 3.05 -18.37 -3.92
N PHE A 54 2.49 -17.16 -3.89
CA PHE A 54 1.77 -16.66 -2.74
C PHE A 54 0.59 -17.57 -2.39
N MET A 55 -0.24 -17.98 -3.35
CA MET A 55 -1.36 -18.90 -3.12
C MET A 55 -0.89 -20.29 -2.66
N ARG A 56 0.26 -20.79 -3.15
CA ARG A 56 0.87 -22.04 -2.67
C ARG A 56 1.21 -21.98 -1.18
N GLN A 57 1.67 -20.84 -0.67
CA GLN A 57 1.97 -20.68 0.75
C GLN A 57 0.74 -20.93 1.63
N PHE A 58 -0.46 -20.62 1.15
CA PHE A 58 -1.72 -20.81 1.90
C PHE A 58 -2.45 -22.13 1.54
N ALA A 59 -1.89 -22.96 0.65
CA ALA A 59 -2.54 -24.21 0.21
C ALA A 59 -2.78 -25.23 1.34
N HIS A 60 -2.05 -25.12 2.46
CA HIS A 60 -2.23 -25.95 3.65
C HIS A 60 -3.41 -25.51 4.52
N ILE A 61 -3.94 -24.30 4.30
CA ILE A 61 -5.07 -23.76 5.05
C ILE A 61 -6.34 -24.25 4.36
N ARG A 62 -7.10 -25.09 5.07
CA ARG A 62 -8.45 -25.47 4.66
C ARG A 62 -9.45 -24.58 5.40
N PRO A 63 -9.98 -23.54 4.76
CA PRO A 63 -11.09 -22.81 5.36
C PRO A 63 -12.28 -23.77 5.52
N GLY A 64 -12.63 -24.08 6.76
CA GLY A 64 -13.64 -25.08 7.10
C GLY A 64 -15.08 -24.58 7.04
N GLY A 65 -15.34 -23.43 6.42
CA GLY A 65 -16.65 -22.79 6.44
C GLY A 65 -17.16 -22.40 5.07
N PRO A 66 -18.48 -22.27 4.91
CA PRO A 66 -19.00 -21.17 4.12
C PRO A 66 -18.62 -19.86 4.84
N TYR A 67 -17.92 -18.97 4.16
CA TYR A 67 -17.80 -17.57 4.60
C TYR A 67 -18.89 -16.77 3.90
N THR A 68 -20.15 -17.15 4.13
CA THR A 68 -21.25 -16.43 3.49
C THR A 68 -21.37 -15.05 4.10
N ARG A 69 -21.80 -14.10 3.27
CA ARG A 69 -22.04 -12.72 3.69
C ARG A 69 -23.06 -12.67 4.83
N ASP A 70 -24.04 -13.57 4.83
CA ASP A 70 -25.07 -13.64 5.87
C ASP A 70 -24.47 -14.09 7.21
N GLU A 71 -23.69 -15.17 7.26
CA GLU A 71 -23.03 -15.64 8.50
C GLU A 71 -22.05 -14.62 9.11
N MET A 72 -21.32 -13.86 8.28
CA MET A 72 -20.34 -12.87 8.77
C MET A 72 -20.99 -11.55 9.23
N ASN A 73 -22.26 -11.31 8.90
CA ASN A 73 -22.98 -10.08 9.28
C ASN A 73 -24.03 -10.28 10.37
N GLU A 74 -24.28 -11.51 10.81
CA GLU A 74 -25.06 -11.76 12.02
C GLU A 74 -24.27 -11.27 13.26
N ARG A 75 -24.75 -10.16 13.82
CA ARG A 75 -24.29 -9.55 15.06
C ARG A 75 -25.34 -9.76 16.14
#